data_AF-A0A8J3D718-F1
#
_entry.id   AF-A0A8J3D718-F1
#
_cell.length_a   1.000
_cell.length_b   1.000
_cell.length_c   1.000
_cell.angle_alpha   90.00
_cell.angle_beta   90.00
_cell.angle_gamma   90.00
#
_symmetry.space_group_name_H-M   'P 1'
#
loop_
_entity.id
_entity.type
_entity.pdbx_description
1 polymer ?
#
loop_
_entity_poly.entity_id
_entity_poly.type
_entity_poly.pdbx_seq_one_letter_code
_entity_poly.pdbx_strand_id
1 'polypeptide(L)' 'MGYIKEPEGIDFVIKSKALTDKDRQEISAFIRAYKEKEIKEKSTRPVRVRSKADKA' A
#
# COMPACT_ATOMS: atom_id res chain seq x y z
N MET A 1 19.09 8.48 -33.47
CA MET A 1 18.56 8.85 -32.14
C MET A 1 19.74 9.21 -31.26
N GLY A 2 20.00 10.50 -31.05
CA GLY A 2 21.21 10.98 -30.38
C GLY A 2 21.09 10.89 -28.86
N TYR A 3 22.03 10.19 -28.22
CA TYR A 3 22.17 10.21 -26.77
C TYR A 3 22.75 11.57 -26.35
N ILE A 4 21.91 12.43 -25.81
CA ILE A 4 22.37 13.67 -25.16
C ILE A 4 23.00 13.23 -23.83
N LYS A 5 24.31 13.44 -23.70
CA LYS A 5 25.00 13.21 -22.43
C LYS A 5 24.40 14.16 -21.38
N GLU A 6 24.07 13.61 -20.21
CA GLU A 6 23.63 14.44 -19.09
C GLU A 6 24.75 15.45 -18.76
N PRO A 7 24.43 16.75 -18.65
CA PRO A 7 25.40 17.78 -18.31
C PRO A 7 25.94 17.58 -16.89
N GLU A 8 27.27 17.66 -16.76
CA GLU A 8 27.95 17.51 -15.47
C GLU A 8 27.50 18.62 -14.49
N GLY A 9 27.01 18.21 -13.31
CA GLY A 9 26.58 19.13 -12.26
C GLY A 9 25.11 19.55 -12.30
N ILE A 10 24.23 18.86 -13.06
CA ILE A 10 22.79 19.10 -13.03
C ILE A 10 22.06 17.98 -12.26
N ASP A 11 21.52 18.32 -11.08
CA ASP A 11 20.62 17.46 -10.34
C ASP A 11 19.17 17.71 -10.75
N PHE A 12 18.52 16.69 -11.34
CA PHE A 12 17.08 16.75 -11.62
C PHE A 12 16.29 16.53 -10.33
N VAL A 13 15.80 17.62 -9.73
CA VAL A 13 14.87 17.53 -8.59
C VAL A 13 13.45 17.27 -9.12
N ILE A 14 12.98 16.03 -8.98
CA ILE A 14 11.60 15.67 -9.29
C ILE A 14 10.68 16.31 -8.25
N LYS A 15 10.08 17.45 -8.59
CA LYS A 15 9.03 18.07 -7.78
C LYS A 15 7.71 17.33 -7.99
N SER A 16 7.51 16.23 -7.27
CA SER A 16 6.20 15.58 -7.21
C SER A 16 5.16 16.57 -6.70
N LYS A 17 3.96 16.58 -7.31
CA LYS A 17 2.85 17.39 -6.81
C LYS A 17 2.58 16.99 -5.35
N ALA A 18 2.66 17.97 -4.44
CA ALA A 18 2.31 17.72 -3.04
C ALA A 18 0.84 17.28 -2.98
N LEU A 19 0.56 16.25 -2.16
CA LEU A 19 -0.82 15.85 -1.91
C LEU A 19 -1.60 17.01 -1.31
N THR A 20 -2.70 17.39 -1.97
CA THR A 20 -3.63 18.38 -1.43
C THR A 20 -4.38 17.79 -0.24
N ASP A 21 -4.97 18.65 0.60
CA ASP A 21 -5.71 18.18 1.78
C ASP A 21 -6.88 17.26 1.41
N LYS A 22 -7.50 17.50 0.24
CA LYS A 22 -8.55 16.64 -0.32
C LYS A 22 -8.00 15.26 -0.67
N ASP A 23 -6.88 15.20 -1.40
CA ASP A 23 -6.25 13.93 -1.79
C ASP A 23 -5.87 13.10 -0.54
N ARG A 24 -5.38 13.76 0.53
CA ARG A 24 -5.05 13.11 1.80
C ARG A 24 -6.28 12.49 2.46
N GLN A 25 -7.40 13.21 2.47
CA GLN A 25 -8.65 12.74 3.07
C GLN A 25 -9.22 11.55 2.29
N GLU A 26 -9.22 11.63 0.96
CA GLU A 26 -9.70 10.55 0.08
C GLU A 26 -8.89 9.27 0.25
N ILE A 27 -7.56 9.37 0.26
CA ILE A 27 -6.67 8.22 0.49
C ILE A 27 -6.90 7.62 1.89
N SER A 28 -7.03 8.47 2.91
CA SER A 28 -7.29 8.01 4.28
C SER A 28 -8.62 7.25 4.38
N ALA A 29 -9.68 7.78 3.76
CA ALA A 29 -10.99 7.14 3.71
C ALA A 29 -10.94 5.79 2.97
N PHE A 30 -10.24 5.74 1.84
CA PHE A 30 -10.04 4.50 1.07
C PHE A 30 -9.32 3.43 1.89
N ILE A 31 -8.23 3.79 2.57
CA ILE A 31 -7.46 2.86 3.41
C ILE A 31 -8.32 2.32 4.56
N ARG A 32 -9.12 3.18 5.22
CA ARG A 32 -10.03 2.75 6.29
C ARG A 32 -11.04 1.72 5.78
N ALA A 33 -11.73 2.04 4.68
CA ALA A 33 -12.72 1.14 4.09
C ALA A 33 -12.09 -0.20 3.64
N TYR A 34 -10.88 -0.17 3.10
CA TYR A 34 -10.15 -1.39 2.71
C TYR A 34 -9.84 -2.27 3.92
N LYS A 35 -9.27 -1.67 4.99
CA LYS A 35 -8.94 -2.40 6.22
C LYS A 35 -10.18 -2.97 6.90
N GLU A 36 -11.27 -2.23 6.94
CA GLU A 36 -12.55 -2.70 7.52
C GLU A 36 -13.10 -3.93 6.79
N LYS A 37 -13.02 -3.95 5.46
CA LYS A 37 -13.39 -5.12 4.65
C LYS A 37 -12.49 -6.31 4.97
N GLU A 38 -11.18 -6.10 5.05
CA GLU A 38 -10.22 -7.16 5.35
C GLU A 38 -10.44 -7.77 6.75
N ILE A 39 -10.74 -6.94 7.75
CA ILE A 39 -11.08 -7.40 9.11
C ILE A 39 -12.36 -8.22 9.11
N LYS A 40 -13.40 -7.76 8.39
CA LYS A 40 -14.68 -8.49 8.27
C LYS A 40 -14.51 -9.85 7.59
N GLU A 41 -13.64 -9.95 6.59
CA GLU A 41 -13.35 -11.23 5.95
C GLU A 41 -12.51 -12.18 6.83
N LYS A 42 -11.63 -11.65 7.67
CA LYS A 42 -10.84 -12.48 8.58
C LYS A 42 -11.66 -13.00 9.75
N SER A 43 -12.63 -12.23 10.23
CA SER A 43 -13.49 -12.65 11.34
C SER A 43 -14.51 -13.72 10.97
N THR A 44 -14.89 -13.82 9.68
CA THR A 44 -15.82 -14.84 9.19
C THR A 44 -15.14 -16.14 8.78
N ARG A 45 -13.80 -16.16 8.65
CA ARG A 45 -13.07 -17.39 8.33
C ARG A 45 -12.97 -18.25 9.58
N PRO A 46 -13.50 -19.49 9.57
CA PRO A 46 -13.35 -20.37 10.70
C PRO A 46 -11.85 -20.64 10.91
N VAL A 47 -11.34 -20.29 12.08
CA VAL A 47 -9.97 -20.63 12.47
C VAL A 47 -9.91 -22.15 12.52
N ARG A 48 -9.15 -22.76 11.60
CA ARG A 48 -8.92 -24.20 11.60
C ARG A 48 -8.00 -24.53 12.77
N VAL A 49 -8.60 -24.75 13.95
CA VAL A 49 -7.90 -25.24 15.13
C VAL A 49 -7.41 -26.64 14.79
N ARG A 50 -6.09 -26.81 14.59
CA ARG A 50 -5.50 -28.14 14.49
C ARG A 50 -5.53 -28.74 15.90
N SER A 51 -6.42 -29.69 16.14
CA SER A 51 -6.38 -30.51 17.35
C SER A 51 -5.06 -31.29 17.35
N LYS A 52 -4.39 -31.32 18.51
CA LYS A 52 -3.20 -32.15 18.74
C LYS A 52 -3.65 -33.62 18.82
N ALA A 53 -3.97 -34.25 17.69
CA ALA A 53 -4.25 -35.68 17.61
C ALA A 53 -3.30 -36.43 16.66
N ASP A 54 -2.58 -35.74 15.78
CA ASP A 54 -1.67 -36.36 14.79
C ASP A 54 -0.24 -36.58 15.31
N LYS A 55 -0.07 -36.99 16.57
CA LYS A 55 1.23 -37.42 17.10
C LYS A 55 1.06 -38.65 17.99
N ALA A 56 0.71 -39.76 17.34
CA ALA A 56 0.81 -41.11 17.87
C ALA A 56 1.80 -41.90 17.00
#